data_AF-A0A087YDS7-F1
#
_entry.id   AF-A0A087YDS7-F1
#
_cell.length_a   1.000
_cell.length_b   1.000
_cell.length_c   1.000
_cell.angle_alpha   90.00
_cell.angle_beta   90.00
_cell.angle_gamma   90.00
#
_symmetry.space_group_name_H-M   'P 1'
#
loop_
_entity.id
_entity.type
_entity.pdbx_description
1 polymer ?
#
loop_
_entity_poly.entity_id
_entity_poly.type
_entity_poly.pdbx_seq_one_letter_code
_entity_poly.pdbx_strand_id
1 'polypeptide(L)'
;MTAEIGSIRCSRFNPPFSCSSPKLFHMLDSAAELMMVQGDFQGAFDACNAGLENLGRLEPEDRSEEIKIGFCILGIQALAELNQWRGAFSWVLQHYGQQENVPAKIMQLCILLYSKVKQPAVMQQATLAWLHNPQNVRAAGFRLVAELYLLHILLPLGQLDEAREFVSGDFGRSTFTEEQRQKALDVVEEKSRQNQEDPINPEETPDPGAGQSQPDSIQRPLLHKVEAVFRTFYRKCLRTGSNSSPLQKLLLAAILLYMLLFRLDSAFPSSYMWIVKLLQLIKQTWRAKFTSYRPLV
;
A
#
# COMPACT_ATOMS: atom_id res chain seq x y z
N MET A 1 -21.43 56.53 -47.89
CA MET A 1 -22.86 56.18 -48.01
C MET A 1 -22.90 54.72 -48.45
N THR A 2 -23.55 53.84 -47.68
CA THR A 2 -23.91 52.42 -47.95
C THR A 2 -22.74 51.44 -48.25
N ALA A 3 -22.29 50.59 -47.31
CA ALA A 3 -22.86 49.32 -46.85
C ALA A 3 -22.70 48.16 -47.87
N GLU A 4 -21.80 47.21 -47.57
CA GLU A 4 -21.96 45.80 -47.97
C GLU A 4 -21.53 44.86 -46.85
N ILE A 5 -22.44 43.92 -46.57
CA ILE A 5 -22.35 42.79 -45.67
C ILE A 5 -21.69 41.65 -46.46
N GLY A 6 -20.68 40.97 -45.89
CA GLY A 6 -20.08 39.84 -46.60
C GLY A 6 -19.14 38.97 -45.77
N SER A 7 -19.67 37.81 -45.36
CA SER A 7 -18.94 36.55 -45.16
C SER A 7 -18.14 36.36 -43.87
N ILE A 8 -18.82 35.75 -42.89
CA ILE A 8 -18.23 34.93 -41.84
C ILE A 8 -17.52 33.74 -42.51
N ARG A 9 -16.19 33.69 -42.44
CA ARG A 9 -15.42 32.50 -42.77
C ARG A 9 -14.83 31.92 -41.48
N CYS A 10 -15.54 30.96 -40.90
CA CYS A 10 -14.93 29.96 -40.02
C CYS A 10 -13.82 29.25 -40.80
N SER A 11 -12.63 29.10 -40.21
CA SER A 11 -11.81 27.88 -40.25
C SER A 11 -10.37 28.17 -39.82
N ARG A 12 -10.08 27.90 -38.55
CA ARG A 12 -8.99 27.02 -38.10
C ARG A 12 -9.18 26.80 -36.60
N PHE A 13 -9.98 25.79 -36.27
CA PHE A 13 -9.98 25.21 -34.94
C PHE A 13 -8.57 24.65 -34.67
N ASN A 14 -7.90 25.20 -33.66
CA ASN A 14 -6.86 24.48 -32.95
C ASN A 14 -7.48 23.18 -32.39
N PRO A 15 -6.78 22.04 -32.43
CA PRO A 15 -7.32 20.80 -31.86
C PRO A 15 -7.55 20.99 -30.35
N PRO A 16 -8.56 20.33 -29.78
CA PRO A 16 -8.89 20.49 -28.38
C PRO A 16 -7.79 19.91 -27.50
N PHE A 17 -7.47 20.65 -26.45
CA PHE A 17 -6.61 20.24 -25.35
C PHE A 17 -7.07 18.91 -24.74
N SER A 18 -6.08 18.02 -24.56
CA SER A 18 -5.94 17.02 -23.48
C SER A 18 -7.03 15.95 -23.32
N CYS A 19 -6.92 14.86 -24.09
CA CYS A 19 -7.68 13.60 -23.92
C CYS A 19 -6.85 12.45 -23.30
N SER A 20 -5.61 12.69 -22.85
CA SER A 20 -4.68 11.61 -22.46
C SER A 20 -4.89 11.08 -21.03
N SER A 21 -5.33 11.94 -20.11
CA SER A 21 -5.59 11.59 -18.70
C SER A 21 -6.63 10.47 -18.51
N PRO A 22 -7.83 10.49 -19.15
CA PRO A 22 -8.83 9.43 -18.93
C PRO A 22 -8.38 8.05 -19.40
N LYS A 23 -7.56 7.97 -20.46
CA LYS A 23 -7.01 6.70 -20.94
C LYS A 23 -6.06 6.07 -19.91
N LEU A 24 -5.18 6.87 -19.33
CA LEU A 24 -4.25 6.39 -18.31
C LEU A 24 -4.96 5.96 -17.02
N PHE A 25 -5.98 6.70 -16.60
CA PHE A 25 -6.83 6.27 -15.48
C PHE A 25 -7.51 4.93 -15.75
N HIS A 26 -8.07 4.73 -16.95
CA HIS A 26 -8.67 3.44 -17.30
C HIS A 26 -7.65 2.30 -17.31
N MET A 27 -6.41 2.56 -17.77
CA MET A 27 -5.33 1.57 -17.70
C MET A 27 -4.96 1.23 -16.25
N LEU A 28 -4.90 2.23 -15.37
CA LEU A 28 -4.65 2.03 -13.94
C LEU A 28 -5.78 1.22 -13.29
N ASP A 29 -7.04 1.53 -13.60
CA ASP A 29 -8.21 0.78 -13.14
C ASP A 29 -8.17 -0.68 -13.64
N SER A 30 -7.76 -0.89 -14.89
CA SER A 30 -7.61 -2.24 -15.48
C SER A 30 -6.51 -3.03 -14.78
N ALA A 31 -5.37 -2.41 -14.49
CA ALA A 31 -4.28 -3.03 -13.74
C ALA A 31 -4.73 -3.41 -12.31
N ALA A 32 -5.50 -2.55 -11.66
CA ALA A 32 -6.09 -2.85 -10.35
C ALA A 32 -7.10 -4.01 -10.41
N GLU A 33 -7.89 -4.12 -11.48
CA GLU A 33 -8.82 -5.23 -11.68
C GLU A 33 -8.09 -6.56 -11.88
N LEU A 34 -7.05 -6.58 -12.73
CA LEU A 34 -6.20 -7.76 -12.92
C LEU A 34 -5.62 -8.25 -11.59
N MET A 35 -5.08 -7.33 -10.79
CA MET A 35 -4.48 -7.65 -9.50
C MET A 35 -5.51 -8.15 -8.48
N MET A 36 -6.62 -7.44 -8.31
CA MET A 36 -7.50 -7.61 -7.14
C MET A 36 -8.68 -8.54 -7.40
N VAL A 37 -9.14 -8.64 -8.64
CA VAL A 37 -10.31 -9.46 -9.01
C VAL A 37 -9.85 -10.76 -9.65
N GLN A 38 -8.91 -10.66 -10.60
CA GLN A 38 -8.48 -11.82 -11.38
C GLN A 38 -7.31 -12.56 -10.73
N GLY A 39 -6.54 -11.91 -9.85
CA GLY A 39 -5.32 -12.47 -9.28
C GLY A 39 -4.20 -12.65 -10.30
N ASP A 40 -4.30 -11.95 -11.44
CA ASP A 40 -3.29 -11.98 -12.49
C ASP A 40 -2.22 -10.91 -12.19
N PHE A 41 -1.26 -11.29 -11.36
CA PHE A 41 -0.18 -10.39 -10.94
C PHE A 41 0.78 -10.06 -12.08
N GLN A 42 1.02 -11.00 -13.01
CA GLN A 42 1.87 -10.75 -14.17
C GLN A 42 1.19 -9.77 -15.13
N GLY A 43 -0.08 -10.01 -15.47
CA GLY A 43 -0.86 -9.09 -16.29
C GLY A 43 -0.99 -7.70 -15.64
N ALA A 44 -1.18 -7.63 -14.32
CA ALA A 44 -1.20 -6.36 -13.60
C ALA A 44 0.13 -5.62 -13.68
N PHE A 45 1.26 -6.32 -13.53
CA PHE A 45 2.60 -5.73 -13.66
C PHE A 45 2.87 -5.23 -15.08
N ASP A 46 2.56 -6.03 -16.09
CA ASP A 46 2.72 -5.67 -17.50
C ASP A 46 1.87 -4.45 -17.87
N ALA A 47 0.63 -4.38 -17.35
CA ALA A 47 -0.23 -3.22 -17.50
C ALA A 47 0.34 -1.96 -16.82
N CYS A 48 0.97 -2.10 -15.64
CA CYS A 48 1.64 -0.99 -14.97
C CYS A 48 2.84 -0.48 -15.75
N ASN A 49 3.69 -1.37 -16.29
CA ASN A 49 4.82 -0.99 -17.14
C ASN A 49 4.34 -0.24 -18.39
N ALA A 50 3.35 -0.78 -19.10
CA ALA A 50 2.78 -0.12 -20.26
C ALA A 50 2.18 1.24 -19.88
N GLY A 51 1.53 1.36 -18.73
CA GLY A 51 1.00 2.63 -18.19
C GLY A 51 2.09 3.68 -17.97
N LEU A 52 3.19 3.29 -17.33
CA LEU A 52 4.34 4.15 -17.05
C LEU A 52 5.09 4.57 -18.32
N GLU A 53 5.26 3.67 -19.29
CA GLU A 53 5.85 4.00 -20.59
C GLU A 53 5.00 5.01 -21.37
N ASN A 54 3.67 4.86 -21.33
CA ASN A 54 2.76 5.83 -21.95
C ASN A 54 2.82 7.19 -21.25
N LEU A 55 2.98 7.20 -19.92
CA LEU A 55 3.10 8.42 -19.13
C LEU A 55 4.41 9.16 -19.42
N GLY A 56 5.52 8.43 -19.61
CA GLY A 56 6.82 9.02 -19.96
C GLY A 56 6.86 9.69 -21.35
N ARG A 57 5.83 9.48 -22.18
CA ARG A 57 5.67 10.13 -23.50
C ARG A 57 4.80 11.38 -23.46
N LEU A 58 4.20 11.69 -22.30
CA LEU A 58 3.32 12.84 -22.11
C LEU A 58 4.08 13.98 -21.42
N GLU A 59 3.59 15.21 -21.60
CA GLU A 59 4.13 16.36 -20.89
C GLU A 59 3.79 16.26 -19.38
N PRO A 60 4.66 16.77 -18.49
CA PRO A 60 4.44 16.66 -17.06
C PRO A 60 3.24 17.53 -16.61
N GLU A 61 2.14 16.88 -16.24
CA GLU A 61 1.01 17.53 -15.55
C GLU A 61 0.87 17.02 -14.11
N ASP A 62 0.32 17.83 -13.19
CA ASP A 62 0.16 17.43 -11.77
C ASP A 62 -0.64 16.12 -11.61
N ARG A 63 -1.66 15.89 -12.45
CA ARG A 63 -2.45 14.64 -12.46
C ARG A 63 -1.65 13.43 -12.97
N SER A 64 -0.61 13.66 -13.77
CA SER A 64 0.26 12.60 -14.27
C SER A 64 1.10 11.99 -13.14
N GLU A 65 1.51 12.79 -12.15
CA GLU A 65 2.31 12.29 -11.02
C GLU A 65 1.48 11.38 -10.10
N GLU A 66 0.21 11.72 -9.81
CA GLU A 66 -0.67 10.86 -9.02
C GLU A 66 -0.92 9.49 -9.69
N ILE A 67 -1.11 9.51 -11.02
CA ILE A 67 -1.25 8.30 -11.82
C ILE A 67 0.04 7.48 -11.82
N LYS A 68 1.20 8.14 -11.99
CA LYS A 68 2.53 7.52 -11.93
C LYS A 68 2.74 6.81 -10.59
N ILE A 69 2.42 7.49 -9.48
CA ILE A 69 2.45 6.91 -8.13
C ILE A 69 1.51 5.69 -8.06
N GLY A 70 0.30 5.79 -8.62
CA GLY A 70 -0.65 4.67 -8.67
C GLY A 70 -0.08 3.43 -9.36
N PHE A 71 0.49 3.60 -10.56
CA PHE A 71 1.13 2.50 -11.30
C PHE A 71 2.32 1.93 -10.54
N CYS A 72 3.17 2.76 -9.93
CA CYS A 72 4.30 2.28 -9.14
C CYS A 72 3.83 1.48 -7.91
N ILE A 73 2.79 1.92 -7.19
CA ILE A 73 2.25 1.18 -6.05
C ILE A 73 1.75 -0.21 -6.48
N LEU A 74 0.92 -0.27 -7.53
CA LEU A 74 0.41 -1.54 -8.05
C LEU A 74 1.56 -2.41 -8.59
N GLY A 75 2.51 -1.85 -9.32
CA GLY A 75 3.66 -2.60 -9.83
C GLY A 75 4.52 -3.21 -8.73
N ILE A 76 4.82 -2.45 -7.66
CA ILE A 76 5.53 -2.98 -6.48
C ILE A 76 4.74 -4.11 -5.83
N GLN A 77 3.43 -3.95 -5.67
CA GLN A 77 2.57 -5.00 -5.11
C GLN A 77 2.58 -6.25 -5.98
N ALA A 78 2.51 -6.12 -7.31
CA ALA A 78 2.56 -7.24 -8.23
C ALA A 78 3.90 -7.97 -8.16
N LEU A 79 5.02 -7.23 -8.15
CA LEU A 79 6.35 -7.81 -7.95
C LEU A 79 6.48 -8.54 -6.61
N ALA A 80 5.86 -8.03 -5.56
CA ALA A 80 5.82 -8.69 -4.26
C ALA A 80 5.06 -10.02 -4.31
N GLU A 81 3.88 -10.05 -4.94
CA GLU A 81 3.05 -11.26 -5.09
C GLU A 81 3.71 -12.29 -6.04
N LEU A 82 4.46 -11.84 -7.04
CA LEU A 82 5.27 -12.70 -7.92
C LEU A 82 6.57 -13.19 -7.27
N ASN A 83 6.82 -12.85 -5.99
CA ASN A 83 8.07 -13.14 -5.28
C ASN A 83 9.33 -12.57 -5.97
N GLN A 84 9.16 -11.51 -6.75
CA GLN A 84 10.22 -10.75 -7.44
C GLN A 84 10.58 -9.46 -6.67
N TRP A 85 10.31 -9.42 -5.37
CA TRP A 85 10.53 -8.27 -4.49
C TRP A 85 11.97 -7.71 -4.53
N ARG A 86 12.98 -8.54 -4.85
CA ARG A 86 14.40 -8.10 -4.93
C ARG A 86 14.60 -6.95 -5.91
N GLY A 87 13.86 -6.96 -7.02
CA GLY A 87 13.95 -5.95 -8.08
C GLY A 87 12.96 -4.80 -7.92
N ALA A 88 12.15 -4.77 -6.86
CA ALA A 88 11.06 -3.80 -6.75
C ALA A 88 11.59 -2.35 -6.68
N PHE A 89 12.59 -2.09 -5.83
CA PHE A 89 13.12 -0.73 -5.72
C PHE A 89 13.95 -0.33 -6.94
N SER A 90 14.75 -1.23 -7.51
CA SER A 90 15.50 -0.93 -8.74
C SER A 90 14.57 -0.65 -9.92
N TRP A 91 13.43 -1.32 -10.01
CA TRP A 91 12.38 -1.03 -10.98
C TRP A 91 11.78 0.37 -10.77
N VAL A 92 11.46 0.77 -9.53
CA VAL A 92 11.01 2.15 -9.23
C VAL A 92 12.02 3.19 -9.69
N LEU A 93 13.32 2.94 -9.44
CA LEU A 93 14.39 3.87 -9.83
C LEU A 93 14.48 4.05 -11.35
N GLN A 94 14.05 3.08 -12.17
CA GLN A 94 13.99 3.27 -13.63
C GLN A 94 13.02 4.39 -14.02
N HIS A 95 12.01 4.68 -13.20
CA HIS A 95 10.98 5.69 -13.48
C HIS A 95 11.24 7.04 -12.81
N TYR A 96 12.03 7.08 -11.74
CA TYR A 96 12.35 8.31 -10.99
C TYR A 96 13.82 8.74 -11.10
N GLY A 97 14.66 7.89 -11.69
CA GLY A 97 16.10 8.09 -11.87
C GLY A 97 16.85 7.89 -10.55
N GLN A 98 16.76 8.89 -9.69
CA GLN A 98 17.45 8.92 -8.41
C GLN A 98 16.49 8.65 -7.25
N GLN A 99 17.00 8.03 -6.19
CA GLN A 99 16.20 7.70 -4.99
C GLN A 99 15.60 8.96 -4.36
N GLU A 100 16.29 10.09 -4.42
CA GLU A 100 15.87 11.37 -3.87
C GLU A 100 14.60 11.93 -4.51
N ASN A 101 14.30 11.53 -5.75
CA ASN A 101 13.12 11.95 -6.52
C ASN A 101 11.90 11.05 -6.27
N VAL A 102 12.08 9.95 -5.54
CA VAL A 102 10.99 8.99 -5.30
C VAL A 102 9.97 9.60 -4.32
N PRO A 103 8.67 9.63 -4.64
CA PRO A 103 7.63 10.10 -3.74
C PRO A 103 7.61 9.37 -2.40
N ALA A 104 7.33 10.09 -1.30
CA ALA A 104 7.33 9.54 0.06
C ALA A 104 6.48 8.28 0.21
N LYS A 105 5.30 8.22 -0.44
CA LYS A 105 4.41 7.04 -0.43
C LYS A 105 5.08 5.79 -1.00
N ILE A 106 5.89 5.95 -2.05
CA ILE A 106 6.61 4.84 -2.67
C ILE A 106 7.77 4.40 -1.77
N MET A 107 8.52 5.35 -1.20
CA MET A 107 9.56 5.03 -0.21
C MET A 107 9.00 4.23 0.97
N GLN A 108 7.87 4.67 1.53
CA GLN A 108 7.18 3.96 2.63
C GLN A 108 6.83 2.53 2.23
N LEU A 109 6.23 2.33 1.05
CA LEU A 109 5.85 1.01 0.55
C LEU A 109 7.07 0.10 0.36
N CYS A 110 8.17 0.61 -0.19
CA CYS A 110 9.40 -0.16 -0.35
C CYS A 110 10.00 -0.54 1.01
N ILE A 111 10.11 0.39 1.96
CA ILE A 111 10.61 0.07 3.32
C ILE A 111 9.78 -1.05 3.95
N LEU A 112 8.45 -0.95 3.88
CA LEU A 112 7.55 -1.98 4.42
C LEU A 112 7.69 -3.33 3.71
N LEU A 113 7.85 -3.34 2.38
CA LEU A 113 8.09 -4.56 1.61
C LEU A 113 9.39 -5.25 2.05
N TYR A 114 10.50 -4.52 2.07
CA TYR A 114 11.82 -5.07 2.43
C TYR A 114 11.89 -5.48 3.91
N SER A 115 11.17 -4.77 4.79
CA SER A 115 10.98 -5.20 6.19
C SER A 115 10.18 -6.49 6.29
N LYS A 116 9.07 -6.64 5.54
CA LYS A 116 8.24 -7.86 5.51
C LYS A 116 9.02 -9.10 5.07
N VAL A 117 9.93 -8.97 4.11
CA VAL A 117 10.80 -10.08 3.65
C VAL A 117 12.07 -10.24 4.50
N LYS A 118 12.17 -9.54 5.64
CA LYS A 118 13.31 -9.55 6.57
C LYS A 118 14.64 -9.18 5.93
N GLN A 119 14.62 -8.29 4.93
CA GLN A 119 15.82 -7.74 4.30
C GLN A 119 15.82 -6.20 4.30
N PRO A 120 15.70 -5.55 5.47
CA PRO A 120 15.62 -4.10 5.56
C PRO A 120 16.92 -3.39 5.15
N ALA A 121 18.08 -4.08 5.22
CA ALA A 121 19.38 -3.56 4.80
C ALA A 121 19.38 -3.00 3.36
N VAL A 122 18.60 -3.59 2.46
CA VAL A 122 18.52 -3.17 1.05
C VAL A 122 18.02 -1.72 0.92
N MET A 123 17.15 -1.28 1.82
CA MET A 123 16.57 0.05 1.79
C MET A 123 17.33 1.08 2.64
N GLN A 124 18.37 0.69 3.37
CA GLN A 124 19.04 1.59 4.33
C GLN A 124 19.65 2.81 3.63
N GLN A 125 20.55 2.60 2.68
CA GLN A 125 21.26 3.69 2.03
C GLN A 125 20.29 4.60 1.25
N ALA A 126 19.29 4.00 0.60
CA ALA A 126 18.32 4.75 -0.19
C ALA A 126 17.40 5.61 0.67
N THR A 127 16.95 5.08 1.81
CA THR A 127 16.13 5.84 2.75
C THR A 127 16.93 6.96 3.40
N LEU A 128 18.18 6.68 3.78
CA LEU A 128 19.07 7.68 4.37
C LEU A 128 19.30 8.85 3.41
N ALA A 129 19.66 8.57 2.15
CA ALA A 129 19.86 9.61 1.15
C ALA A 129 18.57 10.40 0.86
N TRP A 130 17.43 9.73 0.82
CA TRP A 130 16.12 10.38 0.67
C TRP A 130 15.83 11.36 1.82
N LEU A 131 16.11 10.97 3.06
CA LEU A 131 15.89 11.80 4.27
C LEU A 131 16.85 13.00 4.35
N HIS A 132 18.05 12.88 3.78
CA HIS A 132 19.04 13.96 3.75
C HIS A 132 18.80 14.98 2.63
N ASN A 133 17.93 14.68 1.65
CA ASN A 133 17.60 15.63 0.59
C ASN A 133 16.74 16.79 1.14
N PRO A 134 17.19 18.06 1.06
CA PRO A 134 16.43 19.21 1.54
C PRO A 134 15.06 19.38 0.87
N GLN A 135 14.88 18.89 -0.36
CA GLN A 135 13.60 18.98 -1.08
C GLN A 135 12.52 18.10 -0.43
N ASN A 136 12.92 17.00 0.19
CA ASN A 136 12.00 16.02 0.77
C ASN A 136 11.48 16.43 2.14
N VAL A 137 12.18 17.31 2.87
CA VAL A 137 11.79 17.79 4.21
C VAL A 137 10.39 18.39 4.22
N ARG A 138 9.96 19.01 3.11
CA ARG A 138 8.62 19.61 2.96
C ARG A 138 7.56 18.63 2.43
N ALA A 139 7.95 17.42 2.05
CA ALA A 139 7.05 16.45 1.45
C ALA A 139 6.03 15.93 2.48
N ALA A 140 4.78 15.80 2.04
CA ALA A 140 3.76 15.10 2.81
C ALA A 140 4.21 13.64 3.03
N GLY A 141 4.41 13.25 4.28
CA GLY A 141 4.89 11.91 4.64
C GLY A 141 6.40 11.81 4.93
N PHE A 142 7.15 12.91 4.92
CA PHE A 142 8.57 12.93 5.31
C PHE A 142 8.80 12.31 6.70
N ARG A 143 8.04 12.78 7.70
CA ARG A 143 8.11 12.24 9.07
C ARG A 143 7.85 10.73 9.10
N LEU A 144 6.86 10.25 8.33
CA LEU A 144 6.55 8.82 8.30
C LEU A 144 7.70 8.01 7.70
N VAL A 145 8.39 8.52 6.66
CA VAL A 145 9.61 7.86 6.16
C VAL A 145 10.69 7.80 7.24
N ALA A 146 10.85 8.86 8.04
CA ALA A 146 11.80 8.89 9.15
C ALA A 146 11.42 7.90 10.27
N GLU A 147 10.14 7.80 10.63
CA GLU A 147 9.63 6.80 11.59
C GLU A 147 9.87 5.37 11.07
N LEU A 148 9.61 5.12 9.79
CA LEU A 148 9.86 3.82 9.17
C LEU A 148 11.35 3.48 9.10
N TYR A 149 12.22 4.47 8.85
CA TYR A 149 13.67 4.27 8.87
C TYR A 149 14.15 3.80 10.25
N LEU A 150 13.67 4.43 11.31
CA LEU A 150 13.97 4.01 12.67
C LEU A 150 13.44 2.60 12.95
N LEU A 151 12.13 2.38 12.78
CA LEU A 151 11.43 1.19 13.26
C LEU A 151 11.65 -0.05 12.41
N HIS A 152 11.80 0.12 11.09
CA HIS A 152 11.86 -0.98 10.14
C HIS A 152 13.24 -1.19 9.52
N ILE A 153 14.19 -0.27 9.73
CA ILE A 153 15.56 -0.41 9.23
C ILE A 153 16.57 -0.42 10.37
N LEU A 154 16.75 0.68 11.13
CA LEU A 154 17.80 0.75 12.14
C LEU A 154 17.62 -0.28 13.28
N LEU A 155 16.42 -0.33 13.87
CA LEU A 155 16.16 -1.25 15.00
C LEU A 155 16.27 -2.73 14.60
N PRO A 156 15.70 -3.20 13.48
CA PRO A 156 15.86 -4.60 13.06
C PRO A 156 17.30 -4.97 12.67
N LEU A 157 18.12 -3.99 12.24
CA LEU A 157 19.54 -4.22 11.95
C LEU A 157 20.42 -4.19 13.21
N GLY A 158 19.88 -3.84 14.37
CA GLY A 158 20.65 -3.73 15.62
C GLY A 158 21.56 -2.50 15.68
N GLN A 159 21.35 -1.52 14.79
CA GLN A 159 22.10 -0.26 14.73
C GLN A 159 21.55 0.73 15.76
N LEU A 160 21.72 0.39 17.04
CA LEU A 160 21.09 1.10 18.15
C LEU A 160 21.74 2.45 18.45
N ASP A 161 23.05 2.57 18.26
CA ASP A 161 23.77 3.83 18.44
C ASP A 161 23.36 4.84 17.36
N GLU A 162 23.28 4.41 16.10
CA GLU A 162 22.75 5.23 15.02
C GLU A 162 21.28 5.59 15.24
N ALA A 163 20.47 4.67 15.77
CA ALA A 163 19.07 4.92 16.10
C ALA A 163 18.91 6.00 17.19
N ARG A 164 19.77 5.97 18.22
CA ARG A 164 19.76 6.97 19.29
C ARG A 164 20.17 8.34 18.75
N GLU A 165 21.24 8.42 17.97
CA GLU A 165 21.69 9.67 17.36
C GLU A 165 20.64 10.23 16.39
N PHE A 166 20.00 9.37 15.60
CA PHE A 166 18.94 9.76 14.67
C PHE A 166 17.76 10.47 15.37
N VAL A 167 17.42 10.06 16.60
CA VAL A 167 16.32 10.65 17.39
C VAL A 167 16.78 11.85 18.23
N SER A 168 17.96 11.78 18.85
CA SER A 168 18.46 12.80 19.78
C SER A 168 19.15 13.99 19.09
N GLY A 169 19.74 13.75 17.92
CA GLY A 169 20.48 14.73 17.13
C GLY A 169 19.59 15.79 16.48
N ASP A 170 20.21 16.69 15.72
CA ASP A 170 19.53 17.84 15.10
C ASP A 170 18.44 17.42 14.10
N PHE A 171 18.66 16.30 13.38
CA PHE A 171 17.66 15.72 12.51
C PHE A 171 16.39 15.34 13.27
N GLY A 172 16.52 14.59 14.37
CA GLY A 172 15.38 14.17 15.19
C GLY A 172 14.65 15.34 15.83
N ARG A 173 15.40 16.34 16.35
CA ARG A 173 14.86 17.58 16.92
C ARG A 173 14.03 18.40 15.93
N SER A 174 14.41 18.41 14.65
CA SER A 174 13.72 19.16 13.61
C SER A 174 12.54 18.40 12.98
N THR A 175 12.53 17.07 13.07
CA THR A 175 11.55 16.20 12.38
C THR A 175 10.41 15.73 13.29
N PHE A 176 10.73 15.42 14.56
CA PHE A 176 9.81 14.81 15.52
C PHE A 176 9.42 15.78 16.63
N THR A 177 8.22 15.62 17.19
CA THR A 177 7.82 16.34 18.41
C THR A 177 8.54 15.76 19.64
N GLU A 178 8.61 16.51 20.75
CA GLU A 178 9.24 16.03 21.98
C GLU A 178 8.68 14.68 22.45
N GLU A 179 7.35 14.56 22.45
CA GLU A 179 6.66 13.33 22.83
C GLU A 179 7.02 12.15 21.91
N GLN A 180 7.11 12.40 20.60
CA GLN A 180 7.51 11.39 19.63
C GLN A 180 8.97 10.96 19.83
N ARG A 181 9.87 11.91 20.15
CA ARG A 181 11.28 11.60 20.42
C ARG A 181 11.42 10.76 21.68
N GLN A 182 10.72 11.13 22.76
CA GLN A 182 10.75 10.35 23.99
C GLN A 182 10.26 8.92 23.74
N LYS A 183 9.10 8.77 23.09
CA LYS A 183 8.57 7.44 22.73
C LYS A 183 9.53 6.65 21.84
N ALA A 184 10.19 7.31 20.89
CA ALA A 184 11.17 6.68 20.01
C ALA A 184 12.41 6.20 20.80
N LEU A 185 12.91 7.02 21.74
CA LEU A 185 14.02 6.64 22.62
C LEU A 185 13.64 5.47 23.54
N ASP A 186 12.45 5.46 24.11
CA ASP A 186 11.95 4.36 24.94
C ASP A 186 11.96 3.04 24.13
N VAL A 187 11.55 3.09 22.86
CA VAL A 187 11.58 1.93 21.95
C VAL A 187 13.02 1.48 21.65
N VAL A 188 13.96 2.42 21.42
CA VAL A 188 15.38 2.10 21.21
C VAL A 188 15.97 1.44 22.46
N GLU A 189 15.66 1.95 23.64
CA GLU A 189 16.14 1.42 24.92
C GLU A 189 15.58 0.04 25.23
N GLU A 190 14.29 -0.17 25.03
CA GLU A 190 13.68 -1.49 25.17
C GLU A 190 14.31 -2.50 24.19
N LYS A 191 14.60 -2.09 22.96
CA LYS A 191 15.30 -2.95 21.99
C LYS A 191 16.74 -3.25 22.43
N SER A 192 17.42 -2.29 23.04
CA SER A 192 18.77 -2.49 23.58
C SER A 192 18.80 -3.50 24.73
N ARG A 193 17.80 -3.45 25.62
CA ARG A 193 17.64 -4.39 26.73
C ARG A 193 17.39 -5.81 26.22
N GLN A 194 16.51 -5.97 25.23
CA GLN A 194 16.26 -7.27 24.59
C GLN A 194 17.53 -7.89 23.99
N ASN A 195 18.35 -7.08 23.30
CA ASN A 195 19.60 -7.56 22.73
C ASN A 195 20.66 -7.91 23.79
N GLN A 196 20.62 -7.27 24.97
CA GLN A 196 21.53 -7.56 26.11
C GLN A 196 21.09 -8.76 26.95
N GLU A 197 19.80 -9.09 26.97
CA GLU A 197 19.28 -10.30 27.62
C GLU A 197 19.49 -11.57 26.77
N ASP A 198 19.85 -11.41 25.49
CA ASP A 198 20.13 -12.48 24.53
C ASP A 198 21.64 -12.86 24.35
N PRO A 199 22.49 -12.91 25.40
CA PRO A 199 23.65 -13.81 25.31
C PRO A 199 24.01 -14.50 26.64
N ILE A 200 23.94 -15.84 26.69
CA ILE A 200 24.91 -16.84 27.23
C ILE A 200 24.21 -18.23 27.16
N ASN A 201 24.49 -19.05 26.14
CA ASN A 201 24.48 -20.51 26.34
C ASN A 201 25.68 -21.13 25.58
N PRO A 202 26.86 -21.21 26.21
CA PRO A 202 28.03 -21.86 25.66
C PRO A 202 28.17 -23.26 26.27
N GLU A 203 27.60 -24.26 25.61
CA GLU A 203 28.06 -25.66 25.54
C GLU A 203 26.90 -26.52 25.08
N GLU A 204 26.95 -26.97 23.83
CA GLU A 204 26.73 -28.38 23.52
C GLU A 204 27.22 -28.67 22.10
N THR A 205 28.31 -29.42 22.06
CA THR A 205 29.00 -30.00 20.91
C THR A 205 28.03 -30.76 19.99
N PRO A 206 28.24 -30.75 18.66
CA PRO A 206 27.30 -31.36 17.72
C PRO A 206 27.54 -32.87 17.62
N ASP A 207 26.48 -33.67 17.74
CA ASP A 207 26.44 -35.00 17.12
C ASP A 207 25.10 -35.20 16.37
N PRO A 208 25.11 -35.78 15.16
CA PRO A 208 23.99 -35.76 14.23
C PRO A 208 23.15 -37.05 14.34
N GLY A 209 21.86 -36.91 14.67
CA GLY A 209 20.98 -38.08 14.75
C GLY A 209 19.50 -37.74 14.82
N ALA A 210 18.85 -37.80 13.66
CA ALA A 210 17.44 -38.10 13.41
C ALA A 210 16.40 -37.86 14.53
N GLY A 211 15.48 -36.92 14.31
CA GLY A 211 14.26 -36.84 15.11
C GLY A 211 13.36 -35.69 14.70
N GLN A 212 12.31 -36.00 13.94
CA GLN A 212 11.19 -35.11 13.69
C GLN A 212 10.58 -34.64 15.01
N SER A 213 10.40 -33.33 15.19
CA SER A 213 9.25 -32.75 15.92
C SER A 213 9.38 -31.22 15.99
N GLN A 214 8.56 -30.52 15.20
CA GLN A 214 7.87 -29.33 15.71
C GLN A 214 6.89 -29.78 16.81
N PRO A 215 6.45 -28.94 17.77
CA PRO A 215 6.07 -27.54 17.53
C PRO A 215 6.25 -26.56 18.71
N ASP A 216 6.44 -25.26 18.42
CA ASP A 216 5.92 -24.22 19.31
C ASP A 216 5.07 -23.25 18.48
N SER A 217 3.77 -23.53 18.51
CA SER A 217 2.73 -22.79 17.80
C SER A 217 1.58 -22.52 18.76
N ILE A 218 1.66 -21.44 19.53
CA ILE A 218 0.52 -20.95 20.31
C ILE A 218 -0.50 -20.24 19.38
N GLN A 219 -0.11 -19.91 18.14
CA GLN A 219 -0.96 -19.17 17.19
C GLN A 219 -1.69 -20.05 16.15
N ARG A 220 -1.24 -21.29 15.91
CA ARG A 220 -1.91 -22.24 14.99
C ARG A 220 -3.26 -22.79 15.47
N PRO A 221 -3.50 -23.07 16.78
CA PRO A 221 -4.77 -23.65 17.22
C PRO A 221 -5.94 -22.69 17.01
N LEU A 222 -5.70 -21.39 17.15
CA LEU A 222 -6.70 -20.33 16.98
C LEU A 222 -7.05 -20.12 15.51
N LEU A 223 -6.04 -20.02 14.63
CA LEU A 223 -6.27 -19.87 13.19
C LEU A 223 -6.95 -21.09 12.58
N HIS A 224 -6.55 -22.31 12.95
CA HIS A 224 -7.17 -23.54 12.45
C HIS A 224 -8.60 -23.72 12.97
N LYS A 225 -8.89 -23.29 14.21
CA LYS A 225 -10.27 -23.26 14.75
C LYS A 225 -11.14 -22.23 14.03
N VAL A 226 -10.61 -21.03 13.77
CA VAL A 226 -11.33 -19.96 13.05
C VAL A 226 -11.59 -20.36 11.60
N GLU A 227 -10.62 -20.97 10.92
CA GLU A 227 -10.76 -21.49 9.56
C GLU A 227 -11.79 -22.63 9.49
N ALA A 228 -11.78 -23.53 10.46
CA ALA A 228 -12.78 -24.61 10.55
C ALA A 228 -14.20 -24.09 10.78
N VAL A 229 -14.35 -23.05 11.62
CA VAL A 229 -15.62 -22.35 11.86
C VAL A 229 -16.08 -21.61 10.60
N PHE A 230 -15.18 -20.90 9.92
CA PHE A 230 -15.50 -20.20 8.68
C PHE A 230 -15.90 -21.17 7.57
N ARG A 231 -15.18 -22.29 7.42
CA ARG A 231 -15.47 -23.33 6.42
C ARG A 231 -16.79 -24.06 6.69
N THR A 232 -17.15 -24.28 7.96
CA THR A 232 -18.47 -24.83 8.31
C THR A 232 -19.60 -23.82 8.11
N PHE A 233 -19.35 -22.54 8.38
CA PHE A 233 -20.32 -21.47 8.12
C PHE A 233 -20.58 -21.27 6.63
N TYR A 234 -19.52 -21.26 5.81
CA TYR A 234 -19.60 -21.15 4.36
C TYR A 234 -20.36 -22.34 3.73
N ARG A 235 -20.11 -23.56 4.24
CA ARG A 235 -20.80 -24.79 3.81
C ARG A 235 -22.28 -24.82 4.20
N LYS A 236 -22.66 -24.20 5.31
CA LYS A 236 -24.07 -23.98 5.70
C LYS A 236 -24.74 -22.91 4.84
N CYS A 237 -24.05 -21.79 4.56
CA CYS A 237 -24.56 -20.73 3.68
C CYS A 237 -24.83 -21.22 2.25
N LEU A 238 -23.95 -22.04 1.66
CA LEU A 238 -24.14 -22.55 0.29
C LEU A 238 -25.21 -23.64 0.16
N ARG A 239 -25.56 -24.35 1.25
CA ARG A 239 -26.59 -25.40 1.21
C ARG A 239 -28.00 -24.89 1.47
N THR A 240 -28.14 -23.67 1.97
CA THR A 240 -29.46 -23.06 2.22
C THR A 240 -29.80 -22.13 1.06
N GLY A 241 -30.29 -22.73 -0.03
CA GLY A 241 -30.99 -21.99 -1.07
C GLY A 241 -32.21 -21.30 -0.46
N SER A 242 -32.24 -19.98 -0.55
CA SER A 242 -33.45 -19.16 -0.45
C SER A 242 -34.28 -19.28 0.85
N ASN A 243 -33.73 -18.86 1.99
CA ASN A 243 -34.44 -18.16 3.09
C ASN A 243 -33.51 -17.89 4.30
N SER A 244 -32.47 -17.08 4.11
CA SER A 244 -31.54 -16.73 5.21
C SER A 244 -32.26 -15.96 6.32
N SER A 245 -32.14 -16.43 7.57
CA SER A 245 -32.71 -15.81 8.77
C SER A 245 -32.07 -14.43 9.05
N PRO A 246 -32.76 -13.51 9.76
CA PRO A 246 -32.24 -12.18 10.06
C PRO A 246 -30.90 -12.22 10.82
N LEU A 247 -30.67 -13.27 11.60
CA LEU A 247 -29.43 -13.49 12.36
C LEU A 247 -28.24 -13.78 11.45
N GLN A 248 -28.45 -14.49 10.34
CA GLN A 248 -27.41 -14.73 9.33
C GLN A 248 -27.04 -13.45 8.58
N LYS A 249 -28.03 -12.59 8.30
CA LYS A 249 -27.80 -11.27 7.70
C LYS A 249 -27.09 -10.33 8.66
N LEU A 250 -27.46 -10.35 9.95
CA LEU A 250 -26.80 -9.57 11.00
C LEU A 250 -25.35 -10.03 11.19
N LEU A 251 -25.10 -11.34 11.21
CA LEU A 251 -23.74 -11.87 11.32
C LEU A 251 -22.91 -11.55 10.08
N LEU A 252 -23.48 -11.66 8.87
CA LEU A 252 -22.80 -11.24 7.64
C LEU A 252 -22.49 -9.73 7.68
N ALA A 253 -23.43 -8.90 8.13
CA ALA A 253 -23.22 -7.47 8.30
C ALA A 253 -22.14 -7.18 9.35
N ALA A 254 -22.12 -7.92 10.46
CA ALA A 254 -21.10 -7.80 11.50
C ALA A 254 -19.72 -8.28 11.02
N ILE A 255 -19.66 -9.34 10.21
CA ILE A 255 -18.42 -9.80 9.57
C ILE A 255 -17.94 -8.78 8.55
N LEU A 256 -18.83 -8.21 7.73
CA LEU A 256 -18.49 -7.14 6.79
C LEU A 256 -18.04 -5.87 7.53
N LEU A 257 -18.70 -5.50 8.63
CA LEU A 257 -18.34 -4.37 9.47
C LEU A 257 -17.02 -4.62 10.20
N TYR A 258 -16.77 -5.84 10.68
CA TYR A 258 -15.50 -6.26 11.27
C TYR A 258 -14.39 -6.20 10.23
N MET A 259 -14.63 -6.74 9.03
CA MET A 259 -13.69 -6.64 7.91
C MET A 259 -13.47 -5.19 7.52
N LEU A 260 -14.48 -4.33 7.59
CA LEU A 260 -14.34 -2.89 7.40
C LEU A 260 -13.42 -2.31 8.49
N LEU A 261 -13.79 -2.43 9.77
CA LEU A 261 -13.12 -1.79 10.90
C LEU A 261 -11.71 -2.35 11.19
N PHE A 262 -11.46 -3.65 11.00
CA PHE A 262 -10.17 -4.29 11.27
C PHE A 262 -9.25 -4.37 10.05
N ARG A 263 -9.76 -4.34 8.80
CA ARG A 263 -8.90 -4.09 7.61
C ARG A 263 -8.68 -2.60 7.37
N LEU A 264 -9.28 -1.71 8.18
CA LEU A 264 -9.02 -0.27 8.20
C LEU A 264 -7.73 0.12 8.94
N ASP A 265 -6.88 -0.84 9.33
CA ASP A 265 -5.56 -0.53 9.86
C ASP A 265 -4.71 0.19 8.78
N SER A 266 -4.06 1.27 9.20
CA SER A 266 -3.61 2.44 8.43
C SER A 266 -2.49 2.18 7.39
N ALA A 267 -2.18 0.93 7.06
CA ALA A 267 -1.02 0.56 6.26
C ALA A 267 -1.29 0.25 4.78
N PHE A 268 -2.55 0.31 4.28
CA PHE A 268 -2.86 -0.05 2.89
C PHE A 268 -3.81 0.93 2.18
N PRO A 269 -3.32 1.73 1.20
CA PRO A 269 -4.16 2.64 0.41
C PRO A 269 -5.08 1.94 -0.61
N SER A 270 -4.99 0.62 -0.79
CA SER A 270 -5.81 -0.14 -1.75
C SER A 270 -7.25 -0.42 -1.29
N SER A 271 -7.57 -0.25 -0.01
CA SER A 271 -8.91 -0.50 0.55
C SER A 271 -9.91 0.64 0.29
N TYR A 272 -9.42 1.85 0.02
CA TYR A 272 -10.24 3.04 -0.23
C TYR A 272 -11.14 2.90 -1.46
N MET A 273 -10.63 2.29 -2.53
CA MET A 273 -11.38 2.09 -3.77
C MET A 273 -12.45 1.01 -3.66
N TRP A 274 -12.21 -0.02 -2.83
CA TRP A 274 -13.19 -1.07 -2.56
C TRP A 274 -14.38 -0.54 -1.74
N ILE A 275 -14.13 0.40 -0.83
CA ILE A 275 -15.17 1.11 -0.07
C ILE A 275 -15.99 1.99 -1.02
N VAL A 276 -15.36 2.72 -1.95
CA VAL A 276 -16.08 3.52 -2.95
C VAL A 276 -16.94 2.64 -3.85
N LYS A 277 -16.43 1.48 -4.30
CA LYS A 277 -17.17 0.53 -5.14
C LYS A 277 -18.33 -0.13 -4.38
N LEU A 278 -18.12 -0.49 -3.11
CA LEU A 278 -19.19 -1.02 -2.24
C LEU A 278 -20.26 0.05 -1.98
N LEU A 279 -19.86 1.30 -1.73
CA LEU A 279 -20.78 2.42 -1.54
C LEU A 279 -21.55 2.76 -2.81
N GLN A 280 -20.93 2.61 -3.98
CA GLN A 280 -21.57 2.75 -5.29
C GLN A 280 -22.58 1.63 -5.55
N LEU A 281 -22.25 0.38 -5.24
CA LEU A 281 -23.16 -0.77 -5.34
C LEU A 281 -24.34 -0.65 -4.38
N ILE A 282 -24.09 -0.17 -3.16
CA ILE A 282 -25.14 0.17 -2.19
C ILE A 282 -25.99 1.33 -2.73
N LYS A 283 -25.40 2.41 -3.26
CA LYS A 283 -26.17 3.50 -3.88
C LYS A 283 -26.98 3.05 -5.10
N GLN A 284 -26.48 2.11 -5.91
CA GLN A 284 -27.19 1.57 -7.06
C GLN A 284 -28.35 0.68 -6.64
N THR A 285 -28.15 -0.20 -5.66
CA THR A 285 -29.22 -1.04 -5.11
C THR A 285 -30.24 -0.22 -4.31
N TRP A 286 -29.81 0.83 -3.61
CA TRP A 286 -30.69 1.76 -2.91
C TRP A 286 -31.51 2.61 -3.90
N ARG A 287 -30.90 3.09 -4.99
CA ARG A 287 -31.63 3.73 -6.09
C ARG A 287 -32.63 2.76 -6.72
N ALA A 288 -32.24 1.53 -7.05
CA ALA A 288 -33.13 0.53 -7.62
C ALA A 288 -34.31 0.14 -6.70
N LYS A 289 -34.10 0.10 -5.38
CA LYS A 289 -35.17 -0.20 -4.41
C LYS A 289 -36.08 0.99 -4.10
N PHE A 290 -35.59 2.22 -4.17
CA PHE A 290 -36.39 3.42 -3.88
C PHE A 290 -36.94 4.13 -5.13
N THR A 291 -36.51 3.80 -6.35
CA THR A 291 -37.19 4.25 -7.59
C THR A 291 -38.50 3.53 -7.86
N SER A 292 -38.81 2.44 -7.13
CA SER A 292 -40.09 1.74 -7.24
C SER A 292 -41.21 2.36 -6.39
N TYR A 293 -40.94 3.44 -5.65
CA TYR A 293 -41.94 4.22 -4.91
C TYR A 293 -42.07 5.64 -5.46
N ARG A 294 -42.53 5.74 -6.71
CA ARG A 294 -43.34 6.88 -7.17
C ARG A 294 -44.55 6.33 -7.94
N PRO A 295 -45.75 6.34 -7.37
CA PRO A 295 -46.94 6.57 -8.16
C PRO A 295 -46.98 8.07 -8.49
N LEU A 296 -47.01 8.37 -9.79
CA LEU A 296 -47.61 9.61 -10.29
C LEU A 296 -49.12 9.55 -10.01
N VAL A 297 -49.67 10.67 -9.53
CA VAL A 297 -51.08 11.12 -9.59
C VAL A 297 -52.15 10.08 -9.24
#